data_AF-A0A7J7Z7P8-F1
#
_entry.id   AF-A0A7J7Z7P8-F1
#
_cell.length_a   1.000
_cell.length_b   1.000
_cell.length_c   1.000
_cell.angle_alpha   90.00
_cell.angle_beta   90.00
_cell.angle_gamma   90.00
#
_symmetry.space_group_name_H-M   'P 1'
#
loop_
_entity.id
_entity.type
_entity.pdbx_description
1 polymer ?
#
loop_
_entity_poly.entity_id
_entity_poly.type
_entity_poly.pdbx_seq_one_letter_code
_entity_poly.pdbx_strand_id
1 'polypeptide(L)'
;MEEEDSRHTDAIVKVAFLKKCKEAGLLNDLFEEISQKLHLIQERLMDENISESDYEEIGTSLFDCRLFEDAFVNFQEALETNIQQFEEKWQQMKEEIELLQDLKQTLCSVQENSASVSSLSS
;
A
#
# COMPACT_ATOMS: atom_id res chain seq x y z
N MET A 1 22.49 -17.59 -29.46
CA MET A 1 22.87 -18.98 -29.14
C MET A 1 23.74 -19.02 -27.88
N GLU A 2 24.69 -18.10 -27.69
CA GLU A 2 25.51 -18.03 -26.45
C GLU A 2 24.72 -17.57 -25.19
N GLU A 3 23.71 -16.71 -25.32
CA GLU A 3 22.89 -16.24 -24.17
C GLU A 3 21.87 -17.26 -23.64
N GLU A 4 21.49 -18.27 -24.44
CA GLU A 4 20.61 -19.36 -23.97
C GLU A 4 21.40 -20.40 -23.19
N ASP A 5 22.62 -20.71 -23.64
CA ASP A 5 23.50 -21.69 -23.02
C ASP A 5 24.02 -21.20 -21.64
N SER A 6 24.26 -19.89 -21.51
CA SER A 6 24.66 -19.26 -20.24
C SER A 6 23.52 -19.27 -19.19
N ARG A 7 22.29 -18.95 -19.59
CA ARG A 7 21.11 -18.99 -18.72
C ARG A 7 20.77 -20.41 -18.26
N HIS A 8 20.96 -21.40 -19.14
CA HIS A 8 20.77 -22.80 -18.80
C HIS A 8 21.78 -23.28 -17.75
N THR A 9 23.04 -22.88 -17.91
CA THR A 9 24.13 -23.20 -16.97
C THR A 9 23.88 -22.58 -15.59
N ASP A 10 23.44 -21.32 -15.54
CA ASP A 10 23.08 -20.63 -14.29
C ASP A 10 21.92 -21.31 -13.54
N ALA A 11 20.86 -21.71 -14.27
CA ALA A 11 19.74 -22.43 -13.68
C ALA A 11 20.16 -23.80 -13.08
N ILE A 12 21.05 -24.53 -13.77
CA ILE A 12 21.58 -25.81 -13.28
C ILE A 12 22.34 -25.62 -11.97
N VAL A 13 23.20 -24.59 -11.88
CA VAL A 13 23.98 -24.29 -10.67
C VAL A 13 23.05 -23.94 -9.51
N LYS A 14 22.04 -23.09 -9.74
CA LYS A 14 21.04 -22.71 -8.72
C LYS A 14 20.25 -23.92 -8.20
N VAL A 15 19.79 -24.80 -9.10
CA VAL A 15 19.09 -26.03 -8.72
C VAL A 15 20.00 -26.97 -7.93
N ALA A 16 21.26 -27.13 -8.35
CA ALA A 16 22.22 -27.97 -7.65
C ALA A 16 22.52 -27.45 -6.23
N PHE A 17 22.65 -26.13 -6.06
CA PHE A 17 22.82 -25.49 -4.76
C PHE A 17 21.65 -25.82 -3.81
N LEU A 18 20.41 -25.58 -4.23
CA LEU A 18 19.22 -25.84 -3.41
C LEU A 18 19.09 -27.31 -3.01
N LYS A 19 19.39 -28.24 -3.92
CA LYS A 19 19.42 -29.68 -3.62
C LYS A 19 20.46 -30.02 -2.56
N LYS A 20 21.67 -29.47 -2.67
CA LYS A 20 22.73 -29.68 -1.68
C LYS A 20 22.37 -29.08 -0.31
N CYS A 21 21.76 -27.89 -0.26
CA CYS A 21 21.24 -27.33 0.99
C CYS A 21 20.20 -28.25 1.63
N LYS A 22 19.30 -28.81 0.83
CA LYS A 22 18.30 -29.78 1.30
C LYS A 22 18.94 -31.04 1.87
N GLU A 23 19.89 -31.64 1.16
CA GLU A 23 20.59 -32.85 1.59
C GLU A 23 21.42 -32.62 2.86
N ALA A 24 22.02 -31.44 3.00
CA ALA A 24 22.78 -31.05 4.18
C ALA A 24 21.91 -30.62 5.38
N GLY A 25 20.59 -30.48 5.21
CA GLY A 25 19.69 -29.99 6.26
C GLY A 25 19.76 -28.48 6.53
N LEU A 26 20.36 -27.70 5.64
CA LEU A 26 20.65 -26.26 5.81
C LEU A 26 19.57 -25.34 5.21
N LEU A 27 18.42 -25.89 4.80
CA LEU A 27 17.35 -25.05 4.24
C LEU A 27 16.80 -24.07 5.26
N ASN A 28 16.67 -24.50 6.52
CA ASN A 28 16.16 -23.63 7.58
C ASN A 28 17.09 -22.43 7.81
N ASP A 29 18.40 -22.68 7.92
CA ASP A 29 19.39 -21.61 8.09
C ASP A 29 19.39 -20.65 6.89
N LEU A 30 19.25 -21.17 5.66
CA LEU A 30 19.17 -20.35 4.46
C LEU A 30 17.94 -19.42 4.47
N PHE A 31 16.76 -19.96 4.81
CA PHE A 31 15.54 -19.15 4.87
C PHE A 31 15.52 -18.19 6.06
N GLU A 32 16.14 -18.57 7.18
CA GLU A 32 16.32 -17.68 8.32
C GLU A 32 17.19 -16.47 7.93
N GLU A 33 18.32 -16.68 7.26
CA GLU A 33 19.18 -15.59 6.78
C GLU A 33 18.43 -14.65 5.82
N ILE A 34 17.64 -15.20 4.87
CA ILE A 34 16.81 -14.40 3.96
C ILE A 34 15.78 -13.59 4.75
N SER A 35 15.11 -14.20 5.72
CA SER A 35 14.12 -13.52 6.57
C SER A 35 14.75 -12.42 7.41
N GLN A 36 15.92 -12.67 8.01
CA GLN A 36 16.68 -11.68 8.76
C GLN A 36 17.07 -10.50 7.87
N LYS A 37 17.51 -10.76 6.63
CA LYS A 37 17.82 -9.69 5.67
C LYS A 37 16.61 -8.83 5.34
N LEU A 38 15.44 -9.44 5.15
CA LEU A 38 14.18 -8.71 4.93
C LEU A 38 13.80 -7.85 6.15
N HIS A 39 13.98 -8.36 7.37
CA HIS A 39 13.77 -7.57 8.58
C HIS A 39 14.72 -6.37 8.67
N LEU A 40 16.00 -6.54 8.34
CA LEU A 40 16.97 -5.43 8.33
C LEU A 40 16.63 -4.36 7.29
N ILE A 41 16.15 -4.76 6.11
CA ILE A 41 15.65 -3.83 5.10
C ILE A 41 14.46 -3.04 5.68
N GLN A 42 13.52 -3.72 6.34
CA GLN A 42 12.38 -3.07 6.97
C GLN A 42 12.81 -2.08 8.05
N GLU A 43 13.72 -2.47 8.95
CA GLU A 43 14.27 -1.59 9.99
C GLU A 43 14.94 -0.36 9.38
N ARG A 44 15.73 -0.54 8.32
CA ARG A 44 16.37 0.57 7.61
C ARG A 44 15.34 1.52 6.99
N LEU A 45 14.28 1.00 6.37
CA LEU A 45 13.19 1.81 5.81
C LEU A 45 12.38 2.60 6.87
N MET A 46 12.42 2.17 8.14
CA MET A 46 11.79 2.85 9.26
C MET A 46 12.73 3.87 9.94
N ASP A 47 14.01 3.92 9.58
CA ASP A 47 14.96 4.89 10.13
C ASP A 47 14.67 6.30 9.59
N GLU A 48 14.54 7.28 10.49
CA GLU A 48 14.30 8.68 10.14
C GLU A 48 15.45 9.32 9.33
N ASN A 49 16.66 8.74 9.40
CA ASN A 49 17.87 9.25 8.73
C ASN A 49 18.23 8.46 7.46
N ILE A 50 17.32 7.63 6.94
CA ILE A 50 17.56 6.88 5.70
C ILE A 50 17.95 7.80 4.54
N SER A 51 18.96 7.42 3.76
CA SER A 51 19.42 8.20 2.62
C SER A 51 18.70 7.82 1.32
N GLU A 52 18.70 8.71 0.34
CA GLU A 52 18.16 8.41 -1.00
C GLU A 52 18.85 7.19 -1.64
N SER A 53 20.16 7.05 -1.44
CA SER A 53 20.92 5.89 -1.92
C SER A 53 20.50 4.58 -1.26
N ASP A 54 20.08 4.62 0.01
CA ASP A 54 19.54 3.43 0.68
C ASP A 54 18.21 3.01 0.04
N TYR A 55 17.33 3.97 -0.30
CA TYR A 55 16.09 3.69 -1.02
C TYR A 55 16.35 3.12 -2.41
N GLU A 56 17.34 3.63 -3.14
CA GLU A 56 17.74 3.10 -4.45
C GLU A 56 18.23 1.64 -4.32
N GLU A 57 19.16 1.38 -3.40
CA GLU A 57 19.70 0.02 -3.19
C GLU A 57 18.60 -0.97 -2.78
N ILE A 58 17.76 -0.58 -1.82
CA ILE A 58 16.65 -1.41 -1.34
C ILE A 58 15.61 -1.62 -2.43
N GLY A 59 15.25 -0.56 -3.15
CA GLY A 59 14.28 -0.59 -4.24
C GLY A 59 14.73 -1.55 -5.34
N THR A 60 15.94 -1.38 -5.85
CA THR A 60 16.51 -2.30 -6.85
C THR A 60 16.53 -3.73 -6.34
N SER A 61 16.98 -3.97 -5.11
CA SER A 61 17.07 -5.32 -4.53
C SER A 61 15.70 -6.02 -4.39
N LEU A 62 14.67 -5.28 -3.94
CA LEU A 62 13.33 -5.83 -3.74
C LEU A 62 12.59 -6.03 -5.07
N PHE A 63 12.62 -5.04 -5.96
CA PHE A 63 11.83 -5.07 -7.20
C PHE A 63 12.46 -5.89 -8.33
N ASP A 64 13.79 -6.09 -8.33
CA ASP A 64 14.43 -7.04 -9.27
C ASP A 64 14.21 -8.50 -8.86
N CYS A 65 13.79 -8.74 -7.61
CA CYS A 65 13.51 -10.07 -7.11
C CYS A 65 12.11 -10.54 -7.49
N ARG A 66 12.03 -11.37 -8.54
CA ARG A 66 10.75 -11.96 -9.01
C ARG A 66 9.95 -12.70 -7.93
N LEU A 67 10.60 -13.12 -6.84
CA LEU A 67 9.94 -13.80 -5.72
C LEU A 67 8.81 -12.97 -5.10
N PHE A 68 8.90 -11.64 -5.17
CA PHE A 68 7.94 -10.72 -4.53
C PHE A 68 6.87 -10.19 -5.49
N GLU A 69 6.89 -10.56 -6.77
CA GLU A 69 5.93 -10.06 -7.78
C GLU A 69 4.47 -10.25 -7.33
N ASP A 70 4.10 -11.46 -6.91
CA ASP A 70 2.74 -11.75 -6.41
C ASP A 70 2.40 -10.94 -5.15
N ALA A 71 3.38 -10.70 -4.27
CA ALA A 71 3.17 -9.89 -3.07
C ALA A 71 2.86 -8.43 -3.43
N PHE A 72 3.53 -7.89 -4.44
CA PHE A 72 3.27 -6.53 -4.92
C PHE A 72 1.93 -6.40 -5.63
N VAL A 73 1.50 -7.42 -6.40
CA VAL A 73 0.16 -7.44 -7.00
C VAL A 73 -0.92 -7.45 -5.91
N ASN A 74 -0.79 -8.31 -4.91
CA ASN A 74 -1.74 -8.35 -3.78
C ASN A 74 -1.76 -7.02 -3.01
N PHE A 75 -0.59 -6.39 -2.83
CA PHE A 75 -0.50 -5.09 -2.19
C PHE A 75 -1.18 -3.98 -3.02
N GLN A 76 -1.06 -4.02 -4.35
CA GLN A 76 -1.74 -3.12 -5.25
C GLN A 76 -3.27 -3.25 -5.15
N GLU A 77 -3.80 -4.47 -5.05
CA GLU A 77 -5.24 -4.69 -4.83
C GLU A 77 -5.71 -4.11 -3.49
N ALA A 78 -4.92 -4.28 -2.43
CA ALA A 78 -5.20 -3.69 -1.13
C ALA A 78 -5.17 -2.16 -1.16
N LEU A 79 -4.24 -1.56 -1.90
CA LEU A 79 -4.18 -0.11 -2.12
C LEU A 79 -5.44 0.39 -2.81
N GLU A 80 -5.83 -0.23 -3.92
CA GLU A 80 -7.03 0.15 -4.69
C GLU A 80 -8.30 0.04 -3.83
N THR A 81 -8.41 -1.04 -3.05
CA THR A 81 -9.52 -1.23 -2.11
C THR A 81 -9.59 -0.12 -1.07
N ASN A 82 -8.45 0.29 -0.50
CA ASN A 82 -8.40 1.37 0.48
C ASN A 82 -8.76 2.71 -0.15
N ILE A 83 -8.29 3.01 -1.36
CA ILE A 83 -8.62 4.23 -2.11
C ILE A 83 -10.14 4.31 -2.29
N GLN A 84 -10.74 3.26 -2.84
CA GLN A 84 -12.19 3.18 -3.05
C GLN A 84 -12.98 3.42 -1.75
N GLN A 85 -12.57 2.81 -0.64
CA GLN A 85 -13.21 3.02 0.67
C GLN A 85 -13.13 4.48 1.15
N PHE A 86 -11.99 5.15 0.93
CA PHE A 86 -11.85 6.56 1.30
C PHE A 86 -12.69 7.46 0.40
N GLU A 87 -12.77 7.16 -0.90
CA GLU A 87 -13.62 7.89 -1.84
C GLU A 87 -15.11 7.78 -1.49
N GLU A 88 -15.58 6.59 -1.13
CA GLU A 88 -16.96 6.36 -0.67
C GLU A 88 -17.28 7.15 0.59
N LYS A 89 -16.40 7.08 1.61
CA LYS A 89 -16.55 7.86 2.85
C LYS A 89 -16.56 9.37 2.58
N TRP A 90 -15.68 9.82 1.69
CA TRP A 90 -15.62 11.22 1.29
C TRP A 90 -16.90 11.67 0.59
N GLN A 91 -17.47 10.83 -0.27
CA GLN A 91 -18.73 11.13 -0.96
C GLN A 91 -19.91 11.17 0.02
N GLN A 92 -20.01 10.22 0.95
CA GLN A 92 -21.03 10.25 2.00
C GLN A 92 -20.94 11.55 2.82
N MET A 93 -19.73 11.95 3.21
CA MET A 93 -19.53 13.17 3.98
C MET A 93 -19.96 14.42 3.22
N LYS A 94 -19.80 14.46 1.89
CA LYS A 94 -20.32 15.56 1.05
C LYS A 94 -21.84 15.63 1.08
N GLU A 95 -22.52 14.49 0.95
CA GLU A 95 -23.99 14.41 0.99
C GLU A 95 -24.53 14.87 2.35
N GLU A 96 -23.90 14.45 3.45
CA GLU A 96 -24.27 14.91 4.79
C GLU A 96 -24.08 16.42 4.96
N ILE A 97 -23.01 16.99 4.39
CA ILE A 97 -22.79 18.44 4.39
C ILE A 97 -23.89 19.16 3.60
N GLU A 98 -24.29 18.66 2.43
CA GLU A 98 -25.36 19.24 1.61
C GLU A 98 -26.69 19.24 2.37
N LEU A 99 -27.05 18.11 3.00
CA LEU A 99 -28.25 18.00 3.83
C LEU A 99 -28.26 19.01 4.99
N LEU A 100 -27.11 19.20 5.65
CA LEU A 100 -26.98 20.18 6.74
C LEU A 100 -27.08 21.62 6.23
N GLN A 101 -26.58 21.92 5.03
CA GLN A 101 -26.73 23.23 4.39
C GLN A 101 -28.19 23.51 4.02
N ASP A 102 -28.90 22.51 3.46
CA ASP A 102 -30.32 22.61 3.14
C ASP A 102 -31.19 22.81 4.39
N LEU A 103 -30.89 22.08 5.46
CA LEU A 103 -31.57 22.23 6.75
C LEU A 103 -31.35 23.63 7.33
N LYS A 104 -30.10 24.13 7.27
CA LYS A 104 -29.78 25.51 7.68
C LYS A 104 -30.59 26.52 6.88
N GLN A 105 -30.66 26.37 5.57
CA GLN A 105 -31.43 27.29 4.71
C GLN A 105 -32.93 27.24 5.02
N THR A 106 -33.47 26.04 5.24
CA THR A 106 -34.86 25.83 5.64
C THR A 106 -35.17 26.53 6.97
N LEU A 107 -34.28 26.41 7.96
CA LEU A 107 -34.41 27.07 9.25
C LEU A 107 -34.44 28.61 9.12
N CYS A 108 -33.55 29.18 8.29
CA CYS A 108 -33.55 30.62 8.01
C CYS A 108 -34.91 31.09 7.46
N SER A 109 -35.45 30.39 6.46
CA SER A 109 -36.76 30.72 5.86
C SER A 109 -37.92 30.65 6.87
N VAL A 110 -37.91 29.69 7.79
CA VAL A 110 -38.91 29.59 8.86
C VAL A 110 -38.85 30.80 9.80
N GLN A 111 -37.64 31.23 10.17
CA GLN A 111 -37.44 32.37 11.05
C GLN A 111 -37.89 33.69 10.40
N GLU A 112 -37.57 33.92 9.13
CA GLU A 112 -37.99 35.13 8.38
C GLU A 112 -39.51 35.26 8.25
N ASN A 113 -40.20 34.14 8.02
CA ASN A 113 -41.66 34.13 7.95
C ASN A 113 -42.29 34.51 9.29
N SER A 114 -41.75 34.06 10.42
CA SER A 114 -42.27 34.38 11.76
C SER A 114 -42.10 35.86 12.16
N ALA A 115 -41.00 36.49 11.74
CA ALA A 115 -40.76 37.92 11.96
C ALA A 115 -41.76 38.78 11.17
N SER A 116 -42.12 38.35 9.96
CA SER A 116 -43.05 39.05 9.07
C SER A 116 -44.49 39.08 9.60
N VAL A 117 -44.97 37.99 10.22
CA VAL A 117 -46.33 37.93 10.81
C VAL A 117 -46.46 38.83 12.05
N SER A 118 -45.34 39.04 12.75
CA SER A 118 -45.30 39.86 13.97
C SER A 118 -45.34 41.37 13.67
N SER A 119 -44.85 41.81 12.50
CA SER A 119 -44.93 43.22 12.08
C SER A 119 -46.27 43.63 11.45
N LEU A 120 -47.10 42.67 11.02
CA LEU A 120 -48.44 42.93 10.46
C LEU A 120 -49.55 42.97 11.54
N SER A 121 -49.22 42.63 12.79
CA SER A 121 -50.14 42.56 13.91
C SER A 121 -49.99 43.73 14.92
N SER A 122 -49.22 44.78 14.56
CA SER A 122 -49.06 46.02 15.35
C SER A 122 -49.73 47.22 14.70
#